data_AF-A0A6J3SAC4-F1
#
_entry.id   AF-A0A6J3SAC4-F1
#
_cell.length_a   1.000
_cell.length_b   1.000
_cell.length_c   1.000
_cell.angle_alpha   90.00
_cell.angle_beta   90.00
_cell.angle_gamma   90.00
#
_symmetry.space_group_name_H-M   'P 1'
#
loop_
_entity.id
_entity.type
_entity.pdbx_description
1 polymer ?
#
loop_
_entity_poly.entity_id
_entity_poly.type
_entity_poly.pdbx_seq_one_letter_code
_entity_poly.pdbx_strand_id
1 'polypeptide(L)'
;MAPLRFSANVSWLFPELPSLPARLRAAGSSGFEAAEIGWPYGEPPEALARTAQEVGLQLVLINTPPGDREKGEMGLGAVPGRQAAFRDGLEQAVLYAKALGCPRIHLMAGRVPQGADRAAVRGEMDTVFLENLRHAAGVLAQENLVGLLEPINTRITDPRGSHLRESWKTQPPVTDGHIPLADHGREPDREHPEVPAPRWARAGGTGPRPRGTRQPWRAELPLSVPTAGR
;
A
#
# COMPACT_ATOMS: atom_id res chain seq x y z
N MET A 1 22.49 0.29 16.29
CA MET A 1 21.49 0.46 15.20
C MET A 1 20.13 0.20 15.79
N ALA A 2 19.06 0.85 15.31
CA ALA A 2 17.72 0.47 15.72
C ALA A 2 17.43 -0.95 15.19
N PRO A 3 16.79 -1.83 15.98
CA PRO A 3 16.41 -3.15 15.50
C PRO A 3 15.44 -3.03 14.32
N LEU A 4 15.53 -3.97 13.37
CA LEU A 4 14.56 -4.08 12.29
C LEU A 4 13.21 -4.50 12.87
N ARG A 5 12.13 -3.94 12.32
CA ARG A 5 10.75 -4.32 12.65
C ARG A 5 10.17 -5.12 11.51
N PHE A 6 9.68 -6.31 11.80
CA PHE A 6 9.08 -7.20 10.80
C PHE A 6 7.56 -7.22 10.94
N SER A 7 6.88 -7.37 9.82
CA SER A 7 5.44 -7.63 9.77
C SER A 7 5.17 -9.01 9.18
N ALA A 8 4.29 -9.78 9.82
CA ALA A 8 3.81 -11.04 9.27
C ALA A 8 2.70 -10.79 8.26
N ASN A 9 2.92 -11.15 6.99
CA ASN A 9 1.83 -11.20 6.02
C ASN A 9 1.02 -12.48 6.21
N VAL A 10 -0.09 -12.39 6.94
CA VAL A 10 -0.93 -13.56 7.30
C VAL A 10 -1.83 -14.03 6.15
N SER A 11 -1.79 -13.35 5.00
CA SER A 11 -2.38 -13.90 3.76
C SER A 11 -1.48 -14.95 3.12
N TRP A 12 -0.17 -14.94 3.41
CA TRP A 12 0.80 -15.91 2.89
C TRP A 12 1.38 -16.83 3.98
N LEU A 13 1.55 -16.31 5.19
CA LEU A 13 2.02 -17.09 6.34
C LEU A 13 0.85 -17.78 7.04
N PHE A 14 1.17 -18.89 7.71
CA PHE A 14 0.22 -19.75 8.42
C PHE A 14 -0.95 -20.27 7.55
N PRO A 15 -0.71 -20.71 6.30
CA PRO A 15 -1.78 -21.16 5.40
C PRO A 15 -2.55 -22.39 5.91
N GLU A 16 -1.93 -23.17 6.81
CA GLU A 16 -2.54 -24.33 7.48
C GLU A 16 -3.71 -23.96 8.40
N LEU A 17 -3.82 -22.69 8.80
CA LEU A 17 -4.91 -22.21 9.62
C LEU A 17 -6.03 -21.60 8.75
N PRO A 18 -7.30 -22.00 8.94
CA PRO A 18 -8.37 -21.66 8.01
C PRO A 18 -8.88 -20.22 8.13
N SER A 19 -8.81 -19.62 9.33
CA SER A 19 -9.38 -18.30 9.60
C SER A 19 -8.31 -17.25 9.86
N LEU A 20 -8.60 -15.99 9.51
CA LEU A 20 -7.68 -14.87 9.77
C LEU A 20 -7.40 -14.68 11.27
N PRO A 21 -8.39 -14.78 12.19
CA PRO A 21 -8.11 -14.76 13.62
C PRO A 21 -7.09 -15.81 14.06
N ALA A 22 -7.20 -17.05 13.57
CA ALA A 22 -6.25 -18.10 13.93
C ALA A 22 -4.83 -17.75 13.45
N ARG A 23 -4.69 -17.22 12.24
CA ARG A 23 -3.39 -16.78 11.70
C ARG A 23 -2.79 -15.60 12.45
N LEU A 24 -3.60 -14.63 12.88
CA LEU A 24 -3.15 -13.53 13.74
C LEU A 24 -2.63 -14.04 15.08
N ARG A 25 -3.31 -15.00 15.72
CA ARG A 25 -2.80 -15.63 16.94
C ARG A 25 -1.47 -16.33 16.71
N ALA A 26 -1.33 -17.06 15.60
CA ALA A 26 -0.07 -17.72 15.24
C ALA A 26 1.08 -16.73 15.01
N ALA A 27 0.80 -15.60 14.35
CA ALA A 27 1.78 -14.52 14.16
C ALA A 27 2.25 -13.94 15.50
N GLY A 28 1.32 -13.60 16.40
CA GLY A 28 1.66 -13.09 17.73
C GLY A 28 2.46 -14.10 18.56
N SER A 29 2.05 -15.37 18.58
CA SER A 29 2.79 -16.46 19.25
C SER A 29 4.18 -16.71 18.66
N SER A 30 4.40 -16.33 17.40
CA SER A 30 5.71 -16.42 16.74
C SER A 30 6.61 -15.19 17.01
N GLY A 31 6.15 -14.25 17.84
CA GLY A 31 6.92 -13.06 18.24
C GLY A 31 6.83 -11.88 17.29
N PHE A 32 5.90 -11.89 16.31
CA PHE A 32 5.64 -10.69 15.52
C PHE A 32 4.90 -9.65 16.36
N GLU A 33 5.28 -8.39 16.20
CA GLU A 33 4.59 -7.23 16.78
C GLU A 33 3.65 -6.55 15.78
N ALA A 34 3.76 -6.90 14.49
CA ALA A 34 2.97 -6.34 13.43
C ALA A 34 2.52 -7.41 12.42
N ALA A 35 1.36 -7.19 11.80
CA ALA A 35 0.85 -8.07 10.74
C ALA A 35 0.13 -7.28 9.64
N GLU A 36 0.18 -7.79 8.42
CA GLU A 36 -0.56 -7.28 7.27
C GLU A 36 -1.52 -8.35 6.74
N ILE A 37 -2.69 -7.90 6.28
CA ILE A 37 -3.77 -8.76 5.80
C ILE A 37 -4.17 -8.29 4.41
N GLY A 38 -4.03 -9.12 3.37
CA GLY A 38 -4.44 -8.75 2.02
C GLY A 38 -5.90 -8.32 1.95
N TRP A 39 -6.84 -9.22 2.26
CA TRP A 39 -8.27 -8.94 2.19
C TRP A 39 -9.02 -9.44 3.44
N PRO A 40 -9.32 -8.56 4.40
CA PRO A 40 -9.95 -8.94 5.67
C PRO A 40 -11.48 -9.14 5.59
N TYR A 41 -12.09 -8.88 4.44
CA TYR A 41 -13.54 -8.67 4.28
C TYR A 41 -14.45 -9.89 4.52
N GLY A 42 -13.87 -11.08 4.66
CA GLY A 42 -14.62 -12.30 5.04
C GLY A 42 -14.90 -12.40 6.54
N GLU A 43 -14.28 -11.54 7.34
CA GLU A 43 -14.38 -11.55 8.81
C GLU A 43 -14.91 -10.20 9.30
N PRO A 44 -15.70 -10.16 10.40
CA PRO A 44 -16.08 -8.90 11.03
C PRO A 44 -14.84 -8.12 11.50
N PRO A 45 -14.75 -6.81 11.22
CA PRO A 45 -13.57 -6.02 11.59
C PRO A 45 -13.32 -6.00 13.10
N GLU A 46 -14.36 -6.05 13.93
CA GLU A 46 -14.24 -6.08 15.39
C GLU A 46 -13.64 -7.40 15.88
N ALA A 47 -13.90 -8.52 15.21
CA ALA A 47 -13.33 -9.81 15.56
C ALA A 47 -11.83 -9.86 15.29
N LEU A 48 -11.41 -9.28 14.16
CA LEU A 48 -10.00 -9.11 13.81
C LEU A 48 -9.29 -8.15 14.77
N ALA A 49 -9.91 -7.02 15.09
CA ALA A 49 -9.38 -6.03 16.04
C ALA A 49 -9.16 -6.64 17.43
N ARG A 50 -10.17 -7.34 17.97
CA ARG A 50 -10.05 -8.05 19.25
C ARG A 50 -8.91 -9.06 19.22
N THR A 51 -8.84 -9.87 18.17
CA THR A 51 -7.78 -10.87 18.05
C THR A 51 -6.40 -10.24 18.02
N ALA A 52 -6.21 -9.17 17.24
CA ALA A 52 -4.95 -8.45 17.17
C ALA A 52 -4.54 -7.87 18.54
N GLN A 53 -5.51 -7.27 19.26
CA GLN A 53 -5.28 -6.75 20.62
C GLN A 53 -4.89 -7.84 21.61
N GLU A 54 -5.59 -8.98 21.60
CA GLU A 54 -5.32 -10.11 22.50
C GLU A 54 -3.90 -10.66 22.36
N VAL A 55 -3.30 -10.56 21.17
CA VAL A 55 -1.92 -11.04 20.91
C VAL A 55 -0.90 -9.93 20.76
N GLY A 56 -1.28 -8.67 21.05
CA GLY A 56 -0.37 -7.51 20.98
C GLY A 56 0.11 -7.14 19.58
N LEU A 57 -0.64 -7.49 18.53
CA LEU A 57 -0.29 -7.19 17.14
C LEU A 57 -0.82 -5.83 16.69
N GLN A 58 0.05 -5.04 16.04
CA GLN A 58 -0.37 -3.89 15.25
C GLN A 58 -0.68 -4.33 13.81
N LEU A 59 -1.91 -4.10 13.34
CA LEU A 59 -2.24 -4.27 11.92
C LEU A 59 -1.70 -3.07 11.14
N VAL A 60 -0.92 -3.36 10.10
CA VAL A 60 -0.08 -2.35 9.44
C VAL A 60 -0.40 -2.10 7.98
N LEU A 61 -1.12 -3.00 7.33
CA LEU A 61 -1.54 -2.84 5.93
C LEU A 61 -2.74 -3.74 5.62
N ILE A 62 -3.69 -3.19 4.87
CA ILE A 62 -4.75 -3.95 4.18
C ILE A 62 -4.89 -3.50 2.72
N ASN A 63 -5.47 -4.33 1.85
CA ASN A 63 -5.73 -3.95 0.45
C ASN A 63 -7.21 -3.61 0.25
N THR A 64 -7.53 -2.71 -0.68
CA THR A 64 -8.90 -2.54 -1.19
C THR A 64 -9.47 -3.87 -1.71
N PRO A 65 -10.81 -4.06 -1.72
CA PRO A 65 -11.42 -5.29 -2.23
C PRO A 65 -10.91 -5.66 -3.64
N PRO A 66 -10.68 -6.95 -3.93
CA PRO A 66 -10.09 -7.37 -5.19
C PRO A 66 -11.09 -7.34 -6.36
N GLY A 67 -12.37 -7.11 -6.09
CA GLY A 67 -13.46 -7.31 -7.06
C GLY A 67 -13.88 -8.78 -7.18
N ASP A 68 -14.48 -9.12 -8.30
CA ASP A 68 -14.96 -10.45 -8.66
C ASP A 68 -13.80 -11.34 -9.14
N ARG A 69 -13.31 -12.17 -8.23
CA ARG A 69 -12.19 -13.08 -8.50
C ARG A 69 -12.54 -14.17 -9.52
N GLU A 70 -13.81 -14.55 -9.64
CA GLU A 70 -14.26 -15.55 -10.61
C GLU A 70 -14.18 -14.98 -12.04
N LYS A 71 -14.43 -13.68 -12.19
CA LYS A 71 -14.18 -12.93 -13.44
C LYS A 71 -12.71 -12.56 -13.63
N GLY A 72 -11.83 -13.01 -12.74
CA GLY A 72 -10.39 -12.77 -12.84
C GLY A 72 -9.96 -11.37 -12.38
N GLU A 73 -10.79 -10.63 -11.66
CA GLU A 73 -10.44 -9.32 -11.11
C GLU A 73 -9.39 -9.43 -9.99
N MET A 74 -8.60 -8.37 -9.82
CA MET A 74 -7.54 -8.29 -8.80
C MET A 74 -7.23 -6.82 -8.51
N GLY A 75 -8.25 -6.11 -8.05
CA GLY A 75 -8.29 -4.66 -7.92
C GLY A 75 -9.15 -4.02 -9.02
N LEU A 76 -9.64 -2.82 -8.73
CA LEU A 76 -10.57 -2.08 -9.58
C LEU A 76 -10.14 -0.63 -9.83
N GLY A 77 -9.03 -0.17 -9.22
CA GLY A 77 -8.65 1.23 -9.22
C GLY A 77 -8.46 1.84 -10.62
N ALA A 78 -8.02 1.05 -11.59
CA ALA A 78 -7.75 1.46 -12.96
C ALA A 78 -8.69 0.80 -13.99
N VAL A 79 -9.72 0.08 -13.55
CA VAL A 79 -10.56 -0.73 -14.44
C VAL A 79 -11.72 0.12 -14.98
N PRO A 80 -11.81 0.37 -16.30
CA PRO A 80 -12.87 1.19 -16.87
C PRO A 80 -14.26 0.59 -16.62
N GLY A 81 -15.22 1.45 -16.31
CA GLY A 81 -16.58 1.06 -15.94
C GLY A 81 -16.72 0.55 -14.51
N ARG A 82 -15.65 0.52 -13.71
CA ARG A 82 -15.65 0.02 -12.31
C ARG A 82 -15.33 1.07 -11.26
N GLN A 83 -15.39 2.35 -11.62
CA GLN A 83 -15.16 3.48 -10.72
C GLN A 83 -16.06 3.44 -9.48
N ALA A 84 -17.37 3.27 -9.66
CA ALA A 84 -18.31 3.20 -8.53
C ALA A 84 -17.96 2.05 -7.58
N ALA A 85 -17.72 0.86 -8.13
CA ALA A 85 -17.33 -0.31 -7.34
C ALA A 85 -15.98 -0.13 -6.60
N PHE A 86 -15.02 0.60 -7.20
CA PHE A 86 -13.79 0.96 -6.51
C PHE A 86 -14.07 1.90 -5.32
N ARG A 87 -14.94 2.91 -5.50
CA ARG A 87 -15.28 3.87 -4.44
C ARG A 87 -16.01 3.20 -3.28
N ASP A 88 -16.98 2.34 -3.57
CA ASP A 88 -17.66 1.53 -2.54
C ASP A 88 -16.65 0.63 -1.78
N GLY A 89 -15.72 0.02 -2.52
CA GLY A 89 -14.67 -0.80 -1.92
C GLY A 89 -13.66 0.00 -1.09
N LEU A 90 -13.39 1.26 -1.47
CA LEU A 90 -12.55 2.16 -0.68
C LEU A 90 -13.23 2.51 0.64
N GLU A 91 -14.51 2.86 0.64
CA GLU A 91 -15.27 3.14 1.87
C GLU A 91 -15.27 1.92 2.81
N GLN A 92 -15.44 0.71 2.25
CA GLN A 92 -15.31 -0.53 3.01
C GLN A 92 -13.90 -0.70 3.60
N ALA A 93 -12.84 -0.43 2.81
CA ALA A 93 -11.47 -0.52 3.28
C ALA A 93 -11.18 0.50 4.40
N VAL A 94 -11.73 1.72 4.31
CA VAL A 94 -11.62 2.76 5.34
C VAL A 94 -12.31 2.33 6.63
N LEU A 95 -13.52 1.77 6.55
CA LEU A 95 -14.24 1.23 7.70
C LEU A 95 -13.40 0.16 8.43
N TYR A 96 -12.83 -0.78 7.67
CA TYR A 96 -11.96 -1.79 8.24
C TYR A 96 -10.69 -1.18 8.82
N ALA A 97 -10.01 -0.29 8.10
CA ALA A 97 -8.78 0.34 8.57
C ALA A 97 -8.98 1.06 9.91
N LYS A 98 -10.09 1.80 10.06
CA LYS A 98 -10.45 2.48 11.31
C LYS A 98 -10.71 1.51 12.46
N ALA A 99 -11.53 0.49 12.23
CA ALA A 99 -11.83 -0.51 13.26
C ALA A 99 -10.59 -1.30 13.71
N LEU A 100 -9.65 -1.54 12.78
CA LEU A 100 -8.42 -2.28 13.03
C LEU A 100 -7.27 -1.41 13.57
N GLY A 101 -7.42 -0.08 13.59
CA GLY A 101 -6.31 0.84 13.84
C GLY A 101 -5.19 0.73 12.81
N CYS A 102 -5.51 0.30 11.59
CA CYS A 102 -4.55 0.09 10.50
C CYS A 102 -4.31 1.42 9.75
N PRO A 103 -3.08 1.95 9.69
CA PRO A 103 -2.84 3.28 9.13
C PRO A 103 -2.73 3.31 7.60
N ARG A 104 -2.68 2.14 6.93
CA ARG A 104 -2.34 2.05 5.51
C ARG A 104 -3.27 1.14 4.73
N ILE A 105 -3.65 1.61 3.55
CA ILE A 105 -4.48 0.87 2.58
C ILE A 105 -3.75 0.83 1.24
N HIS A 106 -3.47 -0.37 0.73
CA HIS A 106 -3.02 -0.55 -0.65
C HIS A 106 -4.21 -0.44 -1.61
N LEU A 107 -4.14 0.54 -2.50
CA LEU A 107 -5.11 0.80 -3.56
C LEU A 107 -4.79 -0.06 -4.78
N MET A 108 -5.47 -1.20 -4.89
CA MET A 108 -5.21 -2.15 -5.96
C MET A 108 -5.68 -1.63 -7.32
N ALA A 109 -4.74 -1.40 -8.23
CA ALA A 109 -5.03 -0.85 -9.56
C ALA A 109 -5.90 -1.78 -10.42
N GLY A 110 -5.78 -3.09 -10.29
CA GLY A 110 -6.51 -4.03 -11.13
C GLY A 110 -5.75 -4.51 -12.36
N ARG A 111 -6.37 -5.47 -13.04
CA ARG A 111 -5.88 -6.07 -14.29
C ARG A 111 -6.46 -5.38 -15.50
N VAL A 112 -5.80 -5.58 -16.64
CA VAL A 112 -6.40 -5.29 -17.94
C VAL A 112 -7.66 -6.16 -18.10
N PRO A 113 -8.81 -5.59 -18.49
CA PRO A 113 -10.03 -6.35 -18.69
C PRO A 113 -9.83 -7.54 -19.64
N GLN A 114 -10.49 -8.66 -19.35
CA GLN A 114 -10.36 -9.85 -20.17
C GLN A 114 -10.86 -9.57 -21.60
N GLY A 115 -10.06 -9.97 -22.60
CA GLY A 115 -10.37 -9.78 -24.01
C GLY A 115 -10.06 -8.39 -24.57
N ALA A 116 -9.65 -7.43 -23.72
CA ALA A 116 -9.21 -6.12 -24.20
C ALA A 116 -7.78 -6.18 -24.77
N ASP A 117 -7.54 -5.43 -25.85
CA ASP A 117 -6.17 -5.11 -26.25
C ASP A 117 -5.55 -4.15 -25.24
N ARG A 118 -4.41 -4.57 -24.66
CA ARG A 118 -3.69 -3.82 -23.64
C ARG A 118 -3.25 -2.45 -24.14
N ALA A 119 -2.82 -2.35 -25.40
CA ALA A 119 -2.36 -1.08 -25.94
C ALA A 119 -3.53 -0.10 -26.10
N ALA A 120 -4.65 -0.58 -26.66
CA ALA A 120 -5.85 0.21 -26.86
C ALA A 120 -6.46 0.74 -25.55
N VAL A 121 -6.55 -0.10 -24.51
CA VAL A 121 -7.24 0.29 -23.26
C VAL A 121 -6.34 1.07 -22.29
N ARG A 122 -5.03 1.15 -22.54
CA ARG A 122 -4.07 1.71 -21.58
C ARG A 122 -4.40 3.15 -21.18
N GLY A 123 -4.70 4.02 -22.14
CA GLY A 123 -4.96 5.44 -21.87
C GLY A 123 -6.23 5.65 -21.04
N GLU A 124 -7.26 4.84 -21.28
CA GLU A 124 -8.49 4.88 -20.49
C GLU A 124 -8.23 4.40 -19.06
N MET A 125 -7.50 3.30 -18.90
CA MET A 125 -7.12 2.81 -17.57
C MET A 125 -6.28 3.83 -16.78
N ASP A 126 -5.31 4.50 -17.42
CA ASP A 126 -4.49 5.54 -16.78
C ASP A 126 -5.40 6.69 -16.29
N THR A 127 -6.38 7.09 -17.11
CA THR A 127 -7.35 8.15 -16.78
C THR A 127 -8.21 7.76 -15.58
N VAL A 128 -8.79 6.56 -15.62
CA VAL A 128 -9.62 6.00 -14.55
C VAL A 128 -8.83 5.90 -13.25
N PHE A 129 -7.58 5.46 -13.33
CA PHE A 129 -6.73 5.31 -12.16
C PHE A 129 -6.43 6.65 -11.50
N LEU A 130 -6.06 7.67 -12.28
CA LEU A 130 -5.83 9.01 -11.73
C LEU A 130 -7.09 9.61 -11.10
N GLU A 131 -8.26 9.41 -11.71
CA GLU A 131 -9.54 9.85 -11.13
C GLU A 131 -9.80 9.20 -9.76
N ASN A 132 -9.65 7.87 -9.70
CA ASN A 132 -9.87 7.10 -8.49
C ASN A 132 -8.82 7.39 -7.40
N LEU A 133 -7.56 7.62 -7.77
CA LEU A 133 -6.50 8.01 -6.83
C LEU A 133 -6.75 9.40 -6.23
N ARG A 134 -7.22 10.37 -7.02
CA ARG A 134 -7.59 11.70 -6.50
C ARG A 134 -8.76 11.60 -5.52
N HIS A 135 -9.77 10.80 -5.85
CA HIS A 135 -10.87 10.55 -4.93
C HIS A 135 -10.39 9.87 -3.65
N ALA A 136 -9.56 8.82 -3.77
CA ALA A 136 -9.01 8.11 -2.63
C ALA A 136 -8.16 9.01 -1.73
N ALA A 137 -7.32 9.87 -2.30
CA ALA A 137 -6.53 10.82 -1.55
C ALA A 137 -7.41 11.75 -0.69
N GLY A 138 -8.54 12.23 -1.24
CA GLY A 138 -9.49 13.05 -0.49
C GLY A 138 -10.13 12.32 0.69
N VAL A 139 -10.62 11.10 0.48
CA VAL A 139 -11.24 10.27 1.53
C VAL A 139 -10.22 9.90 2.61
N LEU A 140 -9.04 9.43 2.23
CA LEU A 140 -8.01 8.98 3.17
C LEU A 140 -7.44 10.13 4.01
N ALA A 141 -7.31 11.33 3.44
CA ALA A 141 -6.87 12.51 4.17
C ALA A 141 -7.84 12.91 5.30
N GLN A 142 -9.15 12.78 5.09
CA GLN A 142 -10.17 13.06 6.11
C GLN A 142 -10.06 12.11 7.31
N GLU A 143 -9.56 10.90 7.07
CA GLU A 143 -9.49 9.82 8.07
C GLU A 143 -8.06 9.62 8.62
N ASN A 144 -7.11 10.47 8.24
CA ASN A 144 -5.69 10.35 8.60
C ASN A 144 -5.09 8.98 8.24
N LEU A 145 -5.50 8.44 7.09
CA LEU A 145 -5.02 7.18 6.52
C LEU A 145 -4.08 7.44 5.35
N VAL A 146 -3.22 6.46 5.06
CA VAL A 146 -2.25 6.54 3.96
C VAL A 146 -2.59 5.53 2.88
N GLY A 147 -2.78 6.02 1.66
CA GLY A 147 -2.91 5.17 0.48
C GLY A 147 -1.54 4.72 -0.01
N LEU A 148 -1.40 3.45 -0.40
CA LEU A 148 -0.20 2.91 -1.03
C LEU A 148 -0.49 2.38 -2.43
N LEU A 149 0.51 2.47 -3.30
CA LEU A 149 0.52 1.79 -4.60
C LEU A 149 1.65 0.77 -4.63
N GLU A 150 1.36 -0.44 -5.11
CA GLU A 150 2.31 -1.53 -5.25
C GLU A 150 2.50 -1.88 -6.74
N PRO A 151 3.66 -1.58 -7.34
CA PRO A 151 3.97 -2.06 -8.68
C PRO A 151 4.15 -3.58 -8.70
N ILE A 152 3.28 -4.30 -9.42
CA ILE A 152 3.31 -5.76 -9.49
C ILE A 152 4.09 -6.24 -10.73
N ASN A 153 4.89 -7.28 -10.55
CA ASN A 153 5.63 -7.93 -11.64
C ASN A 153 4.78 -8.97 -12.40
N THR A 154 4.95 -9.02 -13.71
CA THR A 154 4.16 -9.88 -14.60
C THR A 154 4.79 -11.23 -14.90
N ARG A 155 5.95 -11.55 -14.32
CA ARG A 155 6.59 -12.86 -14.57
C ARG A 155 6.16 -13.92 -13.56
N ILE A 156 5.87 -13.51 -12.32
CA ILE A 156 5.68 -14.43 -11.19
C ILE A 156 4.34 -14.12 -10.51
N THR A 157 4.14 -12.87 -10.06
CA THR A 157 3.01 -12.50 -9.21
C THR A 157 1.71 -12.36 -9.98
N ASP A 158 1.73 -11.76 -11.17
CA ASP A 158 0.55 -11.66 -12.02
C ASP A 158 0.88 -11.82 -13.51
N PRO A 159 0.93 -13.07 -14.03
CA PRO A 159 1.23 -13.33 -15.44
C PRO A 159 0.28 -12.65 -16.44
N ARG A 160 -0.97 -12.41 -16.00
CA ARG A 160 -1.99 -11.68 -16.78
C ARG A 160 -1.76 -10.17 -16.80
N GLY A 161 -0.91 -9.67 -15.91
CA GLY A 161 -0.38 -8.31 -15.84
C GLY A 161 -1.33 -7.30 -15.20
N SER A 162 -0.83 -6.60 -14.19
CA SER A 162 -1.47 -5.42 -13.61
C SER A 162 -1.26 -4.18 -14.49
N HIS A 163 -2.09 -3.14 -14.26
CA HIS A 163 -2.00 -1.88 -14.99
C HIS A 163 -0.74 -1.04 -14.63
N LEU A 164 -0.25 -1.16 -13.40
CA LEU A 164 0.91 -0.41 -12.89
C LEU A 164 2.23 -0.84 -13.55
N ARG A 165 2.62 -0.20 -14.65
CA ARG A 165 3.98 -0.25 -15.21
C ARG A 165 4.53 1.14 -15.50
N GLU A 166 5.83 1.32 -15.27
CA GLU A 166 6.82 2.34 -15.73
C GLU A 166 6.40 3.80 -16.07
N SER A 167 5.22 4.07 -16.62
CA SER A 167 4.75 5.39 -17.04
C SER A 167 4.39 6.33 -15.88
N TRP A 168 3.97 5.80 -14.73
CA TRP A 168 3.64 6.65 -13.56
C TRP A 168 4.88 7.37 -13.00
N LYS A 169 6.10 6.85 -13.25
CA LYS A 169 7.36 7.53 -12.88
C LYS A 169 7.59 8.85 -13.61
N THR A 170 6.84 9.10 -14.68
CA THR A 170 6.98 10.29 -15.54
C THR A 170 5.89 11.34 -15.34
N GLN A 171 4.89 11.06 -14.50
CA GLN A 171 3.83 12.03 -14.20
C GLN A 171 4.21 12.90 -12.99
N PRO A 172 3.89 14.21 -12.99
CA PRO A 172 4.17 15.08 -11.86
C PRO A 172 3.45 14.56 -10.61
N PRO A 173 4.03 14.75 -9.40
CA PRO A 173 3.34 14.38 -8.17
C PRO A 173 1.99 15.08 -8.12
N VAL A 174 0.95 14.36 -7.68
CA VAL A 174 -0.33 14.96 -7.32
C VAL A 174 -0.05 15.83 -6.11
N THR A 175 0.01 17.15 -6.30
CA THR A 175 0.51 18.10 -5.29
C THR A 175 -0.47 18.37 -4.15
N ASP A 176 -1.68 17.79 -4.18
CA ASP A 176 -2.62 17.83 -3.07
C ASP A 176 -3.11 16.41 -2.76
N GLY A 177 -2.63 15.85 -1.64
CA GLY A 177 -2.90 14.48 -1.20
C GLY A 177 -1.80 13.49 -1.62
N HIS A 178 -0.74 13.37 -0.80
CA HIS A 178 0.34 12.42 -1.05
C HIS A 178 -0.13 10.97 -0.85
N ILE A 179 -0.07 10.16 -1.90
CA ILE A 179 -0.14 8.69 -1.84
C ILE A 179 1.30 8.17 -1.96
N PRO A 180 1.98 7.80 -0.86
CA PRO A 180 3.33 7.25 -0.93
C PRO A 180 3.35 5.92 -1.68
N LEU A 181 4.35 5.74 -2.53
CA LEU A 181 4.60 4.46 -3.18
C LEU A 181 5.24 3.51 -2.17
N ALA A 182 4.75 2.27 -2.07
CA ALA A 182 5.45 1.24 -1.32
C ALA A 182 6.65 0.77 -2.17
N ASP A 183 7.86 1.18 -1.79
CA ASP A 183 9.09 0.66 -2.40
C ASP A 183 9.47 -0.64 -1.69
N HIS A 184 9.09 -1.78 -2.28
CA HIS A 184 9.66 -3.06 -1.90
C HIS A 184 11.07 -3.12 -2.48
N GLY A 185 12.03 -2.74 -1.62
CA GLY A 185 13.43 -2.48 -1.94
C GLY A 185 14.01 -3.28 -3.10
N ARG A 186 14.42 -2.56 -4.14
CA ARG A 186 15.36 -3.06 -5.14
C ARG A 186 16.74 -2.49 -4.80
N GLU A 187 17.58 -3.32 -4.17
CA GLU A 187 19.02 -3.04 -4.09
C GLU A 187 19.61 -3.13 -5.51
N PRO A 188 20.40 -2.15 -5.97
CA PRO A 188 20.98 -2.21 -7.32
C PRO A 188 22.06 -3.30 -7.39
N ASP A 189 21.85 -4.26 -8.30
CA ASP A 189 22.86 -5.24 -8.70
C ASP A 189 24.17 -4.53 -9.09
N ARG A 190 25.28 -4.96 -8.49
CA ARG A 190 26.62 -4.38 -8.66
C ARG A 190 27.26 -4.66 -10.03
N GLU A 191 26.59 -5.38 -10.94
CA GLU A 191 27.23 -5.90 -12.15
C GLU A 191 26.84 -5.22 -13.48
N HIS A 192 25.98 -4.19 -13.47
CA HIS A 192 25.63 -3.45 -14.70
C HIS A 192 25.62 -1.93 -14.50
N PRO A 193 26.66 -1.17 -14.92
CA PRO A 193 26.83 0.24 -14.57
C PRO A 193 26.08 1.25 -15.44
N GLU A 194 25.15 0.86 -16.32
CA GLU A 194 24.60 1.76 -17.36
C GLU A 194 23.11 2.10 -17.23
N VAL A 195 22.62 2.38 -16.02
CA VAL A 195 21.32 3.06 -15.86
C VAL A 195 21.53 4.39 -15.14
N PRO A 196 21.48 5.54 -15.84
CA PRO A 196 21.60 6.82 -15.19
C PRO A 196 20.41 7.05 -14.26
N ALA A 197 20.71 7.39 -13.01
CA ALA A 197 19.71 7.80 -12.03
C ALA A 197 18.89 9.00 -12.56
N PRO A 198 17.58 9.05 -12.29
CA PRO A 198 16.72 10.14 -12.76
C PRO A 198 17.17 11.51 -12.22
N ARG A 199 17.00 12.54 -13.06
CA ARG A 199 17.51 13.91 -12.94
C ARG A 199 17.11 14.68 -11.66
N TRP A 200 16.21 14.17 -10.84
CA TRP A 200 15.82 14.75 -9.56
C TRP A 200 16.79 14.42 -8.40
N ALA A 201 17.66 13.42 -8.56
CA ALA A 201 18.71 13.11 -7.59
C ALA A 201 19.86 14.13 -7.56
N ARG A 202 19.80 15.17 -8.43
CA ARG A 202 20.75 16.28 -8.47
C ARG A 202 20.02 17.61 -8.34
N ALA A 203 19.51 17.92 -7.16
CA ALA A 203 19.17 19.28 -6.82
C ALA A 203 19.52 19.55 -5.35
N GLY A 204 20.45 20.49 -5.12
CA GLY A 204 20.70 21.10 -3.81
C GLY A 204 22.17 21.22 -3.41
N GLY A 205 22.81 22.32 -3.80
CA GLY A 205 23.95 22.88 -3.06
C GLY A 205 25.26 23.03 -3.85
N THR A 206 25.49 24.22 -4.41
CA THR A 206 26.83 24.73 -4.71
C THR A 206 27.45 25.24 -3.40
N GLY A 207 28.19 24.38 -2.70
CA GLY A 207 28.95 24.76 -1.50
C GLY A 207 29.82 23.60 -1.01
N PRO A 208 31.03 23.86 -0.48
CA PRO A 208 31.92 22.79 -0.04
C PRO A 208 31.31 22.07 1.17
N ARG A 209 31.21 20.74 1.10
CA ARG A 209 30.72 19.89 2.20
C ARG A 209 31.75 19.91 3.35
N PRO A 210 31.37 20.25 4.60
CA PRO A 210 32.25 20.02 5.74
C PRO A 210 32.37 18.51 5.99
N ARG A 211 33.62 18.04 6.15
CA ARG A 211 33.90 16.66 6.57
C ARG A 211 33.60 16.52 8.07
N GLY A 212 32.85 15.48 8.42
CA GLY A 212 32.87 14.92 9.76
C GLY A 212 31.80 15.42 10.72
N THR A 213 30.54 15.12 10.46
CA THR A 213 29.54 14.82 11.51
C THR A 213 28.48 13.90 10.92
N ARG A 214 28.45 12.63 11.35
CA ARG A 214 27.33 11.72 11.06
C ARG A 214 26.15 12.12 11.93
N GLN A 215 25.22 12.91 11.40
CA GLN A 215 23.87 12.92 11.94
C GLN A 215 23.12 11.71 11.36
N PRO A 216 22.52 10.85 12.20
CA PRO A 216 21.62 9.82 11.70
C PRO A 216 20.36 10.49 11.15
N TRP A 217 19.92 10.07 9.96
CA TRP A 217 18.61 10.40 9.40
C TRP A 217 17.52 9.69 10.22
N ARG A 218 17.27 10.14 11.45
CA ARG A 218 15.99 9.89 12.11
C ARG A 218 15.14 11.12 11.89
N ALA A 219 14.06 10.98 11.14
CA ALA A 219 12.91 11.87 11.27
C ALA A 219 11.87 11.12 12.12
N GLU A 220 11.92 11.33 13.43
CA GLU A 220 10.83 11.01 14.35
C GLU A 220 10.54 12.23 15.23
N LEU A 221 9.25 12.64 15.23
CA LEU A 221 8.44 13.13 16.39
C LEU A 221 8.54 14.65 16.75
N PRO A 222 7.45 15.32 17.22
CA PRO A 222 6.68 14.91 18.41
C PRO A 222 5.14 14.91 18.31
N LEU A 223 4.55 14.05 19.15
CA LEU A 223 3.18 14.15 19.66
C LEU A 223 3.03 15.42 20.52
N SER A 224 1.91 16.12 20.39
CA SER A 224 1.38 17.03 21.42
C SER A 224 -0.14 16.97 21.37
N VAL A 225 -0.73 16.45 22.44
CA VAL A 225 -2.18 16.47 22.69
C VAL A 225 -2.48 17.78 23.42
N PRO A 226 -3.33 18.68 22.91
CA PRO A 226 -3.88 19.73 23.75
C PRO A 226 -4.96 19.13 24.64
N THR A 227 -4.74 19.18 25.95
CA THR A 227 -5.81 19.11 26.93
C THR A 227 -6.57 20.44 26.88
N ALA A 228 -7.88 20.39 26.72
CA ALA A 228 -8.75 21.51 27.07
C ALA A 228 -9.65 21.07 28.22
N GLY A 229 -9.24 21.46 29.43
CA GLY A 229 -10.07 21.47 30.61
C GLY A 229 -10.38 22.90 31.02
N ARG A 230 -11.64 23.08 31.44
CA ARG A 230 -12.35 24.24 32.02
C ARG A 230 -12.81 25.33 31.05
#